data_AF-A0A1I2AF26-F1
#
_entry.id   AF-A0A1I2AF26-F1
#
_cell.length_a   1.000
_cell.length_b   1.000
_cell.length_c   1.000
_cell.angle_alpha   90.00
_cell.angle_beta   90.00
_cell.angle_gamma   90.00
#
_symmetry.space_group_name_H-M   'P 1'
#
loop_
_entity.id
_entity.type
_entity.pdbx_description
1 polymer ?
#
loop_
_entity_poly.entity_id
_entity_poly.type
_entity_poly.pdbx_seq_one_letter_code
_entity_poly.pdbx_strand_id
1 'polypeptide(L)'
;MGLLFAKAANAYPNRAPDLKQDPGVFEVWVERLAPIDAGRALRNLNIHIDNERFRFPVPADLIRNDLQSTNERYLQLEAAHQFALRDEWLRSTKEPPEGYWQDIMRLIAKGGDGA
;
A
#
# COMPACT_ATOMS: atom_id res chain seq x y z
N MET A 1 3.68 11.02 23.88
CA MET A 1 2.39 10.42 23.46
C MET A 1 1.24 11.41 23.42
N GLY A 2 0.93 12.17 24.50
CA GLY A 2 -0.21 13.11 24.49
C GLY A 2 -0.31 14.08 23.29
N LEU A 3 0.83 14.58 22.79
CA LEU A 3 0.90 15.42 21.58
C LEU A 3 0.38 14.71 20.30
N LEU A 4 0.52 13.39 20.19
CA LEU A 4 0.01 12.62 19.05
C LEU A 4 -1.52 12.52 19.11
N PHE A 5 -2.07 12.23 20.29
CA PHE A 5 -3.53 12.21 20.50
C PHE A 5 -4.14 13.60 20.23
N ALA A 6 -3.53 14.66 20.77
CA ALA A 6 -3.99 16.03 20.54
C ALA A 6 -3.96 16.42 19.05
N LYS A 7 -2.90 16.03 18.31
CA LYS A 7 -2.81 16.24 16.86
C LYS A 7 -3.88 15.45 16.09
N ALA A 8 -4.15 14.20 16.48
CA ALA A 8 -5.25 13.42 15.92
C ALA A 8 -6.62 14.07 16.19
N ALA A 9 -6.89 14.45 17.44
CA ALA A 9 -8.13 15.13 17.83
C ALA A 9 -8.37 16.42 17.01
N ASN A 10 -7.33 17.22 16.79
CA ASN A 10 -7.42 18.44 15.99
C ASN A 10 -7.62 18.17 14.48
N ALA A 11 -7.09 17.07 13.95
CA ALA A 11 -7.33 16.66 12.55
C ALA A 11 -8.75 16.08 12.33
N TYR A 12 -9.40 15.59 13.39
CA TYR A 12 -10.69 14.91 13.34
C TYR A 12 -11.67 15.46 14.39
N PRO A 13 -12.01 16.76 14.39
CA PRO A 13 -12.73 17.41 15.48
C PRO A 13 -14.11 16.79 15.78
N ASN A 14 -14.79 16.24 14.77
CA ASN A 14 -16.11 15.61 14.91
C ASN A 14 -16.05 14.08 15.10
N ARG A 15 -14.85 13.49 15.23
CA ARG A 15 -14.65 12.04 15.45
C ARG A 15 -13.64 11.71 16.55
N ALA A 16 -13.08 12.72 17.20
CA ALA A 16 -12.21 12.52 18.34
C ALA A 16 -13.01 11.90 19.50
N PRO A 17 -12.46 10.91 20.23
CA PRO A 17 -13.08 10.38 21.44
C PRO A 17 -13.30 11.48 22.49
N ASP A 18 -14.49 11.55 23.09
CA ASP A 18 -14.74 12.45 24.23
C ASP A 18 -14.10 11.86 25.49
N LEU A 19 -12.91 12.37 25.83
CA LEU A 19 -12.16 11.94 27.02
C LEU A 19 -12.87 12.22 28.35
N LYS A 20 -13.98 12.99 28.38
CA LYS A 20 -14.83 13.12 29.57
C LYS A 20 -15.75 11.92 29.76
N GLN A 21 -16.10 11.23 28.69
CA GLN A 21 -16.98 10.05 28.70
C GLN A 21 -16.15 8.76 28.72
N ASP A 22 -15.04 8.73 27.99
CA ASP A 22 -14.10 7.60 27.98
C ASP A 22 -12.64 8.08 28.12
N PRO A 23 -12.15 8.29 29.35
CA PRO A 23 -10.76 8.67 29.59
C PRO A 23 -9.78 7.52 29.28
N GLY A 24 -10.23 6.26 29.34
CA GLY A 24 -9.39 5.07 29.13
C GLY A 24 -8.78 5.00 27.73
N VAL A 25 -9.44 5.59 26.73
CA VAL A 25 -8.89 5.71 25.37
C VAL A 25 -7.55 6.46 25.35
N PHE A 26 -7.37 7.47 26.20
CA PHE A 26 -6.09 8.19 26.29
C PHE A 26 -4.99 7.32 26.92
N GLU A 27 -5.34 6.55 27.96
CA GLU A 27 -4.42 5.63 28.63
C GLU A 27 -3.95 4.53 27.66
N VAL A 28 -4.87 3.92 26.91
CA VAL A 28 -4.55 2.94 25.86
C VAL A 28 -3.62 3.55 24.79
N TRP A 29 -3.80 4.81 24.41
CA TRP A 29 -2.89 5.51 23.51
C TRP A 29 -1.50 5.71 24.13
N VAL A 30 -1.40 6.04 25.41
CA VAL A 30 -0.11 6.22 26.11
C VAL A 30 0.61 4.87 26.20
N GLU A 31 -0.05 3.83 26.68
CA GLU A 31 0.52 2.49 26.88
C GLU A 31 0.94 1.83 25.57
N ARG A 32 0.05 1.80 24.57
CA ARG A 32 0.32 1.09 23.29
C ARG A 32 1.38 1.76 22.45
N LEU A 33 1.54 3.08 22.58
CA LEU A 33 2.55 3.83 21.85
C LEU A 33 3.86 3.98 22.63
N ALA A 34 3.89 3.77 23.96
CA ALA A 34 5.10 3.84 24.78
C ALA A 34 6.36 3.15 24.21
N PRO A 35 6.29 1.94 23.60
CA PRO A 35 7.48 1.29 23.01
C PRO A 35 7.87 1.81 21.61
N ILE A 36 7.13 2.75 21.04
CA ILE A 36 7.31 3.24 19.66
C ILE A 36 8.07 4.56 19.65
N ASP A 37 9.06 4.69 18.76
CA ASP A 37 9.73 5.96 18.50
C ASP A 37 8.72 7.07 18.14
N ALA A 38 8.85 8.23 18.79
CA ALA A 38 7.94 9.35 18.64
C ALA A 38 7.98 9.95 17.22
N GLY A 39 9.15 9.99 16.57
CA GLY A 39 9.30 10.51 15.21
C GLY A 39 8.62 9.62 14.17
N ARG A 40 8.74 8.30 14.33
CA ARG A 40 7.99 7.28 13.59
C ARG A 40 6.49 7.41 13.81
N ALA A 41 6.02 7.41 15.06
CA ALA A 41 4.59 7.49 15.36
C ALA A 41 3.96 8.79 14.80
N LEU A 42 4.68 9.91 14.82
CA LEU A 42 4.27 11.17 14.19
C LEU A 42 4.19 11.07 12.66
N ARG A 43 5.16 10.42 12.01
CA ARG A 43 5.16 10.19 10.56
C ARG A 43 3.97 9.32 10.14
N ASN A 44 3.75 8.20 10.84
CA ASN A 44 2.62 7.31 10.60
C ASN A 44 1.27 8.03 10.81
N LEU A 45 1.16 8.88 11.83
CA LEU A 45 -0.02 9.71 12.05
C LEU A 45 -0.27 10.72 10.92
N ASN A 46 0.77 11.35 10.36
CA ASN A 46 0.61 12.23 9.19
C ASN A 46 0.09 11.44 7.98
N ILE A 47 0.70 10.29 7.67
CA ILE A 47 0.28 9.40 6.57
C ILE A 47 -1.18 8.96 6.74
N HIS A 48 -1.62 8.66 7.97
CA HIS A 48 -3.03 8.38 8.27
C HIS A 48 -3.93 9.58 8.00
N ILE A 49 -3.55 10.79 8.44
CA ILE A 49 -4.33 12.03 8.23
C ILE A 49 -4.50 12.34 6.74
N ASP A 50 -3.44 12.15 5.94
CA ASP A 50 -3.43 12.46 4.51
C ASP A 50 -4.33 11.49 3.71
N ASN A 51 -4.32 10.20 4.06
CA ASN A 51 -5.02 9.14 3.33
C ASN A 51 -6.43 8.80 3.88
N GLU A 52 -6.66 8.86 5.19
CA GLU A 52 -7.89 8.42 5.85
C GLU A 52 -8.70 9.57 6.48
N ARG A 53 -9.27 10.43 5.64
CA ARG A 53 -10.07 11.61 6.09
C ARG A 53 -11.33 11.28 6.90
N PHE A 54 -11.79 10.03 6.87
CA PHE A 54 -13.08 9.63 7.44
C PHE A 54 -12.99 8.84 8.76
N ARG A 55 -11.80 8.39 9.17
CA ARG A 55 -11.61 7.52 10.34
C ARG A 55 -10.63 8.13 11.33
N PHE A 56 -11.01 8.19 12.61
CA PHE A 56 -10.08 8.53 13.68
C PHE A 56 -9.04 7.41 13.83
N PRO A 57 -7.73 7.70 13.91
CA PRO A 57 -6.71 6.66 14.06
C PRO A 57 -6.84 5.92 15.39
N VAL A 58 -6.49 4.63 15.39
CA VAL A 58 -6.25 3.85 16.60
C VAL A 58 -4.74 3.63 16.78
N PRO A 59 -4.24 3.29 17.98
CA PRO A 59 -2.81 3.10 18.19
C PRO A 59 -2.15 2.09 17.23
N ALA A 60 -2.90 1.07 16.79
CA ALA A 60 -2.45 0.10 15.81
C ALA A 60 -2.04 0.74 14.46
N ASP A 61 -2.73 1.80 14.01
CA ASP A 61 -2.36 2.51 12.78
C ASP A 61 -1.00 3.19 12.96
N LEU A 62 -0.74 3.81 14.11
CA LEU A 62 0.54 4.47 14.38
C LEU A 62 1.69 3.45 14.60
N ILE A 63 1.39 2.25 15.10
CA ILE A 63 2.36 1.17 15.30
C ILE A 63 2.78 0.50 13.98
N ARG A 64 1.91 0.45 12.96
CA ARG A 64 2.13 -0.31 11.71
C ARG A 64 3.46 0.01 11.00
N ASN A 65 4.17 -1.03 10.58
CA ASN A 65 5.44 -0.93 9.83
C ASN A 65 5.20 -0.66 8.32
N ASP A 66 4.04 -1.06 7.84
CA ASP A 66 3.55 -1.07 6.45
C ASP A 66 2.90 0.24 6.00
N LEU A 67 2.76 1.24 6.88
CA LEU A 67 2.35 2.59 6.47
C LEU A 67 3.46 3.36 5.74
N GLN A 68 4.71 2.90 5.77
CA GLN A 68 5.69 3.40 4.81
C GLN A 68 5.31 2.88 3.41
N SER A 69 5.24 3.80 2.45
CA SER A 69 5.00 3.55 1.03
C SER A 69 5.62 2.24 0.58
N THR A 70 4.80 1.39 -0.07
CA THR A 70 5.18 0.11 -0.69
C THR A 70 6.61 0.20 -1.22
N ASN A 71 7.52 -0.41 -0.47
CA ASN A 71 8.95 -0.09 -0.43
C ASN A 71 9.46 0.46 -1.77
N GLU A 72 9.65 1.78 -1.91
CA GLU A 72 9.85 2.43 -3.22
C GLU A 72 11.02 1.82 -4.00
N ARG A 73 12.04 1.35 -3.27
CA ARG A 73 13.18 0.63 -3.83
C ARG A 73 12.81 -0.75 -4.41
N TYR A 74 11.85 -1.44 -3.80
CA TYR A 74 11.25 -2.67 -4.34
C TYR A 74 10.43 -2.38 -5.60
N LEU A 75 9.58 -1.35 -5.59
CA LEU A 75 8.83 -0.93 -6.79
C LEU A 75 9.75 -0.50 -7.94
N GLN A 76 10.85 0.19 -7.65
CA GLN A 76 11.89 0.54 -8.63
C GLN A 76 12.60 -0.71 -9.18
N LEU A 77 12.92 -1.68 -8.31
CA LEU A 77 13.50 -2.98 -8.71
C LEU A 77 12.55 -3.78 -9.60
N GLU A 78 11.28 -3.87 -9.21
CA GLU A 78 10.24 -4.57 -9.97
C GLU A 78 9.99 -3.90 -11.33
N ALA A 79 9.85 -2.57 -11.36
CA ALA A 79 9.74 -1.81 -12.60
C ALA A 79 10.97 -2.01 -13.51
N ALA A 80 12.18 -1.91 -12.97
CA ALA A 80 13.41 -2.13 -13.74
C ALA A 80 13.48 -3.55 -14.31
N HIS A 81 13.05 -4.57 -13.56
CA HIS A 81 13.01 -5.95 -14.02
C HIS A 81 11.96 -6.16 -15.12
N GLN A 82 10.76 -5.59 -14.97
CA GLN A 82 9.70 -5.62 -15.99
C GLN A 82 10.13 -4.90 -17.29
N PHE A 83 10.80 -3.74 -17.18
CA PHE A 83 11.36 -3.06 -18.35
C PHE A 83 12.48 -3.88 -19.01
N ALA A 84 13.37 -4.50 -18.25
CA ALA A 84 14.42 -5.36 -18.81
C ALA A 84 13.85 -6.59 -19.55
N LEU A 85 12.81 -7.24 -18.99
CA LEU A 85 12.11 -8.35 -19.65
C LEU A 85 11.41 -7.90 -20.93
N ARG A 86 10.74 -6.73 -20.90
CA ARG A 86 10.09 -6.15 -22.09
C ARG A 86 11.10 -5.76 -23.17
N ASP A 87 12.23 -5.19 -22.79
CA ASP A 87 13.33 -4.86 -23.70
C ASP A 87 13.92 -6.12 -24.34
N GLU A 88 14.11 -7.19 -23.57
CA GLU A 88 14.55 -8.49 -24.09
C GLU A 88 13.54 -9.05 -25.09
N TRP A 89 12.23 -8.99 -24.80
CA TRP A 89 11.18 -9.42 -25.74
C TRP A 89 11.14 -8.59 -27.03
N LEU A 90 11.32 -7.26 -26.93
CA LEU A 90 11.37 -6.37 -28.09
C LEU A 90 12.63 -6.57 -28.93
N ARG A 91 13.76 -6.91 -28.30
CA ARG A 91 15.03 -7.23 -28.97
C ARG A 91 15.10 -8.67 -29.46
N SER A 92 14.31 -9.58 -28.89
CA SER A 92 14.19 -10.95 -29.35
C SER A 92 13.37 -11.01 -30.63
N THR A 93 13.96 -10.52 -31.72
CA THR A 93 13.59 -10.87 -33.10
C THR A 93 14.03 -12.31 -33.40
N LYS A 94 13.75 -13.24 -32.48
CA LYS A 94 13.78 -14.66 -32.77
C LYS A 94 12.60 -14.89 -33.68
N GLU A 95 12.88 -15.21 -34.94
CA GLU A 95 11.83 -15.68 -35.84
C GLU A 95 11.09 -16.84 -35.15
N PRO A 96 9.75 -16.82 -35.15
CA PRO A 96 8.99 -17.90 -34.54
C PRO A 96 9.35 -19.22 -35.25
N PRO A 97 9.37 -20.36 -34.53
CA PRO A 97 9.81 -21.64 -35.08
C PRO A 97 9.12 -21.98 -36.40
N GLU A 98 9.82 -22.68 -37.29
CA GLU A 98 9.26 -23.13 -38.56
C GLU A 98 7.94 -23.89 -38.33
N GLY A 99 6.88 -23.48 -39.01
CA GLY A 99 5.52 -24.00 -38.81
C GLY A 99 4.65 -23.29 -37.75
N TYR A 100 5.22 -22.49 -36.84
CA TYR A 100 4.49 -21.86 -35.72
C TYR A 100 3.22 -21.12 -36.15
N TRP A 101 3.30 -20.26 -37.17
CA TRP A 101 2.12 -19.52 -37.66
C TRP A 101 1.08 -20.42 -38.32
N GLN A 102 1.49 -21.54 -38.90
CA GLN A 102 0.58 -22.50 -39.54
C GLN A 102 -0.22 -23.27 -38.48
N ASP A 103 0.41 -23.61 -37.35
CA ASP A 103 -0.27 -24.22 -36.21
C ASP A 103 -1.17 -23.24 -35.45
N ILE A 104 -0.75 -21.99 -35.26
CA ILE A 104 -1.61 -20.93 -34.71
C ILE A 104 -2.87 -20.74 -35.57
N MET A 105 -2.72 -20.63 -36.89
CA MET A 105 -3.86 -20.48 -37.81
C MET A 105 -4.78 -21.72 -37.80
N ARG A 106 -4.21 -22.93 -37.68
CA ARG A 106 -4.96 -24.19 -37.54
C ARG A 106 -5.74 -24.26 -36.22
N LEU A 107 -5.20 -23.73 -35.13
CA LEU A 107 -5.89 -23.63 -33.83
C LEU A 107 -7.02 -22.60 -33.86
N ILE A 108 -6.79 -21.43 -34.46
CA ILE A 108 -7.82 -20.39 -34.64
C ILE A 108 -8.99 -20.93 -35.50
N ALA A 109 -8.69 -21.61 -36.60
CA ALA A 109 -9.73 -22.24 -37.44
C ALA A 109 -10.57 -23.27 -36.65
N LYS A 110 -9.93 -24.16 -35.89
CA LYS A 110 -10.63 -25.13 -35.02
C LYS A 110 -11.45 -24.49 -33.89
N GLY A 111 -11.09 -23.29 -33.46
CA GLY A 111 -11.87 -22.52 -32.48
C GLY A 111 -13.09 -21.80 -33.07
N GLY A 112 -13.17 -21.68 -34.40
CA GLY A 112 -14.27 -21.03 -35.11
C GLY A 112 -15.47 -21.94 -35.41
N ASP A 113 -15.25 -23.26 -35.52
CA ASP A 113 -16.31 -24.25 -35.82
C ASP A 113 -17.21 -24.60 -34.61
N GLY A 114 -17.25 -23.74 -33.59
CA GLY A 114 -17.92 -23.98 -32.29
C GLY A 114 -18.78 -22.81 -31.80
N ALA A 115 -19.27 -21.95 -32.71
CA ALA A 115 -20.16 -20.82 -32.43
C ALA A 115 -21.40 -20.85 -33.34
#